data_AF-A0A2M7V096-F1
#
_entry.id   AF-A0A2M7V096-F1
#
_cell.length_a   1.000
_cell.length_b   1.000
_cell.length_c   1.000
_cell.angle_alpha   90.00
_cell.angle_beta   90.00
_cell.angle_gamma   90.00
#
_symmetry.space_group_name_H-M   'P 1'
#
loop_
_entity.id
_entity.type
_entity.pdbx_description
1 polymer ?
#
loop_
_entity_poly.entity_id
_entity_poly.type
_entity_poly.pdbx_seq_one_letter_code
_entity_poly.pdbx_strand_id
1 'polypeptide(L)'
;MMPRRKFLFLLADIILISLSVYLAFLVRFEGEIPNQYFLNIWGVIFLALIITIPIFYFLKLYHFSWAYVSTEELIALFKGTFLSFLLLTASFFVLRDLAIFTGFPRSTLFIAYFFIFFLCGGIRFSKRLYLQIFPKREKEEKERTLIVGAGDAGEQILRSILTSKISPYLPVGFIDDNLAKQGALIHGVEVLGKINDIPRLVQEKKIEGLIVALPSAGSRIIREAVEMGRTAKLKKIKIVPSLGEIIDGQVTVGNLREVQVEDLLGREPVSLDQKSIENFIRGKSVLITGAAGSIGSELSRQVAKFKPSHLIILDQDETGIFNISEELFDKFPKLSIKSLIADIREELKIDQIFKKYQPQIVFHAAAYKHVPLMEENPDEAVKNNVFGTKIVAEAALKAGVEKLIFISTDKSVNPTSIMGATKRVGEMICQALNETNKTKFMSVRFGNVLDS
;
A
#
# COMPACT_ATOMS: atom_id res chain seq x y z
N MET A 1 6.54 -35.00 22.94
CA MET A 1 5.26 -35.39 22.28
C MET A 1 5.28 -34.92 20.84
N MET A 2 5.23 -35.83 19.87
CA MET A 2 5.07 -35.43 18.45
C MET A 2 3.68 -34.78 18.25
N PRO A 3 3.56 -33.66 17.52
CA PRO A 3 2.27 -33.08 17.16
C PRO A 3 1.40 -34.13 16.44
N ARG A 4 0.09 -34.21 16.76
CA ARG A 4 -0.86 -35.21 16.20
C ARG A 4 -0.74 -35.38 14.67
N ARG A 5 -0.46 -34.30 13.94
CA ARG A 5 -0.28 -34.30 12.48
C ARG A 5 0.98 -35.04 12.02
N LYS A 6 2.12 -34.89 12.73
CA LYS A 6 3.37 -35.61 12.39
C LYS A 6 3.21 -37.11 12.59
N PHE A 7 2.49 -37.50 13.64
CA PHE A 7 2.19 -38.91 13.92
C PHE A 7 1.31 -39.55 12.83
N LEU A 8 0.29 -38.84 12.34
CA LEU A 8 -0.54 -39.33 11.23
C LEU A 8 0.26 -39.54 9.94
N PHE A 9 1.18 -38.63 9.60
CA PHE A 9 2.04 -38.78 8.43
C PHE A 9 3.03 -39.94 8.56
N LEU A 10 3.61 -40.14 9.75
CA LEU A 10 4.47 -41.28 10.01
C LEU A 10 3.71 -42.59 9.81
N LEU A 11 2.49 -42.70 10.34
CA LEU A 11 1.66 -43.89 10.18
C LEU A 11 1.26 -44.12 8.72
N ALA A 12 0.93 -43.05 7.99
CA ALA A 12 0.67 -43.13 6.55
C ALA A 12 1.90 -43.62 5.78
N ASP A 13 3.10 -43.10 6.04
CA ASP A 13 4.31 -43.54 5.35
C ASP A 13 4.66 -45.01 5.65
N ILE A 14 4.44 -45.49 6.89
CA ILE A 14 4.65 -46.91 7.23
C ILE A 14 3.75 -47.80 6.35
N ILE A 15 2.48 -47.43 6.21
CA ILE A 15 1.50 -48.16 5.38
C ILE A 15 1.91 -48.08 3.91
N LEU A 16 2.23 -46.88 3.41
CA LEU A 16 2.56 -46.66 2.00
C LEU A 16 3.87 -47.34 1.61
N ILE A 17 4.89 -47.35 2.46
CA ILE A 17 6.15 -48.07 2.20
C ILE A 17 5.89 -49.58 2.15
N SER A 18 5.13 -50.12 3.10
CA SER A 18 4.77 -51.54 3.13
C SER A 18 3.97 -51.94 1.88
N LEU A 19 2.99 -51.12 1.51
CA LEU A 19 2.19 -51.30 0.31
C LEU A 19 3.05 -51.20 -0.96
N SER A 20 4.00 -50.26 -1.02
CA SER A 20 4.89 -50.08 -2.17
C SER A 20 5.74 -51.33 -2.43
N VAL A 21 6.27 -51.94 -1.38
CA VAL A 21 7.05 -53.18 -1.49
C VAL A 21 6.16 -54.32 -1.97
N TYR A 22 4.96 -54.48 -1.38
CA TYR A 22 4.02 -55.50 -1.82
C TYR A 22 3.61 -55.34 -3.30
N LEU A 23 3.26 -54.12 -3.72
CA LEU A 23 2.93 -53.80 -5.11
C LEU A 23 4.11 -54.05 -6.05
N ALA A 24 5.35 -53.80 -5.62
CA ALA A 24 6.52 -54.08 -6.42
C ALA A 24 6.69 -55.58 -6.71
N PHE A 25 6.41 -56.43 -5.73
CA PHE A 25 6.38 -57.88 -5.92
C PHE A 25 5.23 -58.32 -6.83
N LEU A 26 4.04 -57.73 -6.65
CA LEU A 26 2.89 -58.01 -7.49
C LEU A 26 3.16 -57.69 -8.97
N VAL A 27 3.75 -56.51 -9.25
CA VAL A 27 4.14 -56.11 -10.60
C VAL A 27 5.29 -56.97 -11.14
N ARG A 28 6.26 -57.35 -10.29
CA ARG A 28 7.40 -58.17 -10.72
C ARG A 28 6.99 -59.56 -11.22
N PHE A 29 5.95 -60.13 -10.63
CA PHE A 29 5.43 -61.46 -10.89
C PHE A 29 4.07 -61.45 -11.61
N GLU A 30 3.74 -60.34 -12.28
CA GLU A 30 2.56 -60.24 -13.14
C GLU A 30 1.23 -60.60 -12.44
N GLY A 31 1.15 -60.36 -11.13
CA GLY A 31 -0.04 -60.62 -10.29
C GLY A 31 0.02 -61.91 -9.46
N GLU A 32 0.88 -62.87 -9.79
CA GLU A 32 0.96 -64.16 -9.11
C GLU A 32 2.30 -64.35 -8.38
N ILE A 33 2.34 -63.95 -7.10
CA ILE A 33 3.55 -64.03 -6.28
C ILE A 33 3.81 -65.50 -5.86
N PRO A 34 4.95 -66.11 -6.24
CA PRO A 34 5.27 -67.47 -5.82
C PRO A 34 5.48 -67.58 -4.30
N ASN A 35 5.01 -68.67 -3.69
CA ASN A 35 5.01 -68.86 -2.23
C ASN A 35 6.39 -68.72 -1.57
N GLN A 36 7.46 -69.05 -2.30
CA GLN A 36 8.83 -68.94 -1.82
C GLN A 36 9.27 -67.49 -1.50
N TYR A 37 8.58 -66.48 -2.03
CA TYR A 37 8.95 -65.07 -1.87
C TYR A 37 8.23 -64.33 -0.74
N PHE A 38 7.26 -64.94 -0.05
CA PHE A 38 6.54 -64.26 1.04
C PHE A 38 7.45 -63.86 2.19
N LEU A 39 8.43 -64.69 2.56
CA LEU A 39 9.41 -64.35 3.59
C LEU A 39 10.31 -63.19 3.15
N ASN A 40 10.69 -63.15 1.87
CA ASN A 40 11.44 -62.03 1.32
C ASN A 40 10.65 -60.72 1.40
N ILE A 41 9.34 -60.73 1.12
CA ILE A 41 8.49 -59.53 1.21
C ILE A 41 8.56 -58.92 2.60
N TRP A 42 8.36 -59.72 3.65
CA TRP A 42 8.43 -59.24 5.03
C TRP A 42 9.83 -58.72 5.39
N GLY A 43 10.89 -59.41 4.96
CA GLY A 43 12.27 -58.94 5.15
C GLY A 43 12.55 -57.61 4.46
N VAL A 44 12.05 -57.42 3.24
CA VAL A 44 12.20 -56.16 2.48
C VAL A 44 11.41 -55.04 3.14
N ILE A 45 10.16 -55.29 3.56
CA ILE A 45 9.33 -54.29 4.26
C ILE A 45 10.06 -53.84 5.53
N PHE A 46 10.57 -54.78 6.34
CA PHE A 46 11.28 -54.47 7.57
C PHE A 46 12.52 -53.59 7.32
N LEU A 47 13.37 -53.99 6.36
CA LEU A 47 14.55 -53.21 5.99
C LEU A 47 14.18 -51.83 5.41
N ALA A 48 13.18 -51.78 4.53
CA ALA A 48 12.72 -50.54 3.92
C ALA A 48 12.17 -49.56 4.96
N LEU A 49 11.45 -50.03 5.98
CA LEU A 49 10.96 -49.18 7.07
C LEU A 49 12.11 -48.66 7.95
N ILE A 50 13.04 -49.53 8.35
CA ILE A 50 14.20 -49.14 9.18
C ILE A 50 15.11 -48.15 8.47
N ILE A 51 15.22 -48.23 7.14
CA ILE A 51 16.08 -47.33 6.36
C ILE A 51 15.33 -46.04 6.00
N THR A 52 14.12 -46.15 5.44
CA THR A 52 13.42 -44.99 4.84
C THR A 52 12.88 -44.03 5.90
N ILE A 53 12.34 -44.54 7.01
CA ILE A 53 11.70 -43.69 8.02
C ILE A 53 12.71 -42.73 8.70
N PRO A 54 13.90 -43.19 9.14
CA PRO A 54 14.92 -42.28 9.67
C PRO A 54 15.39 -41.25 8.64
N ILE A 55 15.59 -41.65 7.38
CA ILE A 55 16.00 -40.72 6.31
C ILE A 55 14.95 -39.61 6.14
N PHE A 56 13.66 -39.97 6.09
CA PHE A 56 12.57 -38.99 5.99
C PHE A 56 12.51 -38.06 7.21
N TYR A 57 12.86 -38.58 8.39
CA TYR A 57 12.95 -37.79 9.61
C TYR A 57 14.10 -36.77 9.57
N PHE A 58 15.31 -37.20 9.20
CA PHE A 58 16.49 -36.32 9.12
C PHE A 58 16.38 -35.27 8.02
N LEU A 59 15.75 -35.60 6.89
CA LEU A 59 15.45 -34.65 5.81
C LEU A 59 14.26 -33.74 6.14
N LYS A 60 13.73 -33.80 7.37
CA LYS A 60 12.64 -32.97 7.88
C LYS A 60 11.35 -33.08 7.06
N LEU A 61 11.11 -34.20 6.36
CA LEU A 61 9.91 -34.41 5.56
C LEU A 61 8.61 -34.50 6.38
N TYR A 62 8.71 -34.62 7.71
CA TYR A 62 7.59 -34.54 8.66
C TYR A 62 7.37 -33.15 9.26
N HIS A 63 8.16 -32.14 8.89
CA HIS A 63 7.95 -30.73 9.29
C HIS A 63 7.05 -29.96 8.30
N PHE A 64 6.34 -30.70 7.46
CA PHE A 64 5.50 -30.20 6.37
C PHE A 64 4.41 -29.22 6.81
N SER A 65 4.35 -28.06 6.13
CA SER A 65 3.28 -27.07 6.27
C SER A 65 2.45 -27.03 5.00
N TRP A 66 1.20 -27.50 5.06
CA TRP A 66 0.27 -27.56 3.92
C TRP A 66 -0.10 -26.19 3.29
N ALA A 67 0.46 -25.09 3.77
CA ALA A 67 0.25 -23.74 3.25
C ALA A 67 1.29 -23.36 2.17
N TYR A 68 2.47 -24.00 2.12
CA TYR A 68 3.57 -23.59 1.26
C TYR A 68 4.35 -24.83 0.73
N VAL A 69 3.77 -25.54 -0.23
CA VAL A 69 4.47 -26.65 -0.90
C VAL A 69 5.47 -26.09 -1.90
N SER A 70 6.74 -26.01 -1.51
CA SER A 70 7.82 -25.45 -2.34
C SER A 70 8.45 -26.50 -3.25
N THR A 71 9.19 -26.06 -4.28
CA THR A 71 10.04 -26.92 -5.11
C THR A 71 11.11 -27.64 -4.28
N GLU A 72 11.50 -27.06 -3.15
CA GLU A 72 12.50 -27.62 -2.23
C GLU A 72 12.02 -28.91 -1.57
N GLU A 73 10.73 -29.03 -1.27
CA GLU A 73 10.14 -30.25 -0.68
C GLU A 73 10.15 -31.42 -1.67
N LEU A 74 9.93 -31.16 -2.96
CA LEU A 74 10.04 -32.18 -4.01
C LEU A 74 11.48 -32.69 -4.13
N ILE A 75 12.44 -31.77 -4.09
CA ILE A 75 13.88 -32.09 -4.13
C ILE A 75 14.28 -32.88 -2.90
N ALA A 76 13.80 -32.51 -1.70
CA ALA A 76 14.07 -33.23 -0.46
C ALA A 76 13.48 -34.64 -0.49
N LEU A 77 12.25 -34.81 -1.01
CA LEU A 77 11.63 -36.12 -1.16
C LEU A 77 12.42 -37.00 -2.13
N PHE A 78 12.79 -36.48 -3.30
CA PHE A 78 13.60 -37.21 -4.28
C PHE A 78 14.94 -37.64 -3.69
N LYS A 79 15.65 -36.74 -3.00
CA LYS A 79 16.91 -37.07 -2.30
C LYS A 79 16.71 -38.16 -1.26
N GLY A 80 15.63 -38.09 -0.48
CA GLY A 80 15.32 -39.07 0.57
C GLY A 80 14.99 -40.45 0.04
N THR A 81 14.14 -40.54 -0.98
CA THR A 81 13.78 -41.83 -1.60
C THR A 81 14.96 -42.43 -2.35
N PHE A 82 15.77 -41.61 -3.03
CA PHE A 82 16.95 -42.06 -3.75
C PHE A 82 18.04 -42.57 -2.78
N LEU A 83 18.28 -41.86 -1.68
CA LEU A 83 19.20 -42.31 -0.64
C LEU A 83 18.72 -43.63 0.01
N SER A 84 17.41 -43.74 0.27
CA SER A 84 16.84 -44.99 0.78
C SER A 84 17.02 -46.15 -0.21
N PHE A 85 16.81 -45.93 -1.50
CA PHE A 85 17.04 -46.94 -2.54
C PHE A 85 18.50 -47.41 -2.58
N LEU A 86 19.47 -46.49 -2.51
CA LEU A 86 20.89 -46.83 -2.48
C LEU A 86 21.25 -47.66 -1.25
N LEU A 87 20.78 -47.23 -0.07
CA LEU A 87 21.05 -47.94 1.18
C LEU A 87 20.37 -49.30 1.23
N LEU A 88 19.13 -49.41 0.77
CA LEU A 88 18.43 -50.68 0.67
C LEU A 88 19.15 -51.63 -0.28
N THR A 89 19.56 -51.15 -1.46
CA THR A 89 20.34 -51.95 -2.43
C THR A 89 21.68 -52.41 -1.85
N ALA A 90 22.39 -51.52 -1.14
CA ALA A 90 23.63 -51.87 -0.46
C ALA A 90 23.42 -52.91 0.65
N SER A 91 22.37 -52.76 1.47
CA SER A 91 21.99 -53.74 2.50
C SER A 91 21.68 -55.10 1.87
N PHE A 92 20.98 -55.14 0.73
CA PHE A 92 20.72 -56.38 0.01
C PHE A 92 21.97 -57.03 -0.56
N PHE A 93 22.97 -56.24 -0.98
CA PHE A 93 24.26 -56.78 -1.43
C PHE A 93 25.03 -57.45 -0.28
N VAL A 94 25.03 -56.84 0.91
CA VAL A 94 25.71 -57.36 2.11
C VAL A 94 24.99 -58.58 2.68
N LEU A 95 23.65 -58.56 2.69
CA LEU A 95 22.82 -59.60 3.32
C LEU A 95 22.46 -60.74 2.35
N ARG A 96 23.06 -60.80 1.16
CA ARG A 96 22.68 -61.73 0.09
C ARG A 96 22.77 -63.21 0.45
N ASP A 97 23.65 -63.56 1.40
CA ASP A 97 23.93 -64.94 1.80
C ASP A 97 22.98 -65.45 2.91
N LEU A 98 22.12 -64.58 3.46
CA LEU A 98 21.05 -64.97 4.38
C LEU A 98 19.91 -65.66 3.62
N ALA A 99 19.36 -66.74 4.18
CA ALA A 99 18.28 -67.53 3.59
C ALA A 99 17.01 -66.73 3.23
N ILE A 100 16.80 -65.56 3.84
CA ILE A 100 15.65 -64.66 3.59
C ILE A 100 15.88 -63.79 2.34
N PHE A 101 17.11 -63.71 1.81
CA PHE A 101 17.50 -62.84 0.69
C PHE A 101 18.15 -63.59 -0.49
N THR A 102 18.36 -64.89 -0.37
CA THR A 102 18.84 -65.76 -1.46
C THR A 102 17.80 -65.82 -2.60
N GLY A 103 18.26 -65.73 -3.84
CA GLY A 103 17.38 -65.80 -5.03
C GLY A 103 16.43 -64.61 -5.22
N PHE A 104 16.63 -63.50 -4.49
CA PHE A 104 15.76 -62.34 -4.53
C PHE A 104 15.76 -61.62 -5.91
N PRO A 105 14.58 -61.29 -6.48
CA PRO A 105 14.49 -60.55 -7.74
C PRO A 105 14.92 -59.09 -7.57
N ARG A 106 16.15 -58.76 -7.98
CA ARG A 106 16.76 -57.42 -7.78
C ARG A 106 15.95 -56.27 -8.39
N SER A 107 15.24 -56.50 -9.49
CA SER A 107 14.38 -55.49 -10.12
C SER A 107 13.23 -55.03 -9.22
N THR A 108 12.82 -55.83 -8.24
CA THR A 108 11.78 -55.46 -7.26
C THR A 108 12.19 -54.27 -6.39
N LEU A 109 13.49 -54.07 -6.10
CA LEU A 109 13.96 -52.91 -5.34
C LEU A 109 13.78 -51.61 -6.12
N PHE A 110 14.04 -51.67 -7.43
CA PHE A 110 13.88 -50.52 -8.32
C PHE A 110 12.40 -50.17 -8.52
N ILE A 111 11.55 -51.19 -8.68
CA ILE A 111 10.09 -51.01 -8.76
C ILE A 111 9.55 -50.44 -7.44
N ALA A 112 10.00 -50.97 -6.29
CA ALA A 112 9.60 -50.48 -4.97
C ALA A 112 10.02 -49.02 -4.75
N TYR A 113 11.21 -48.61 -5.21
CA TYR A 113 11.64 -47.20 -5.16
C TYR A 113 10.64 -46.26 -5.86
N PHE A 114 10.19 -46.61 -7.06
CA PHE A 114 9.19 -45.80 -7.77
C PHE A 114 7.87 -45.75 -7.03
N PHE A 115 7.37 -46.89 -6.53
CA PHE A 115 6.14 -46.90 -5.75
C PHE A 115 6.25 -46.04 -4.48
N ILE A 116 7.37 -46.12 -3.75
CA ILE A 116 7.60 -45.28 -2.56
C ILE A 116 7.61 -43.80 -2.95
N PHE A 117 8.33 -43.44 -4.03
CA PHE A 117 8.38 -42.05 -4.50
C PHE A 117 7.00 -41.53 -4.92
N PHE A 118 6.25 -42.28 -5.71
CA PHE A 118 4.94 -41.85 -6.21
C PHE A 118 3.84 -41.89 -5.16
N LEU A 119 3.81 -42.89 -4.27
CA LEU A 119 2.78 -42.99 -3.25
C LEU A 119 3.03 -42.00 -2.10
N CYS A 120 4.25 -41.98 -1.54
CA CYS A 120 4.61 -41.04 -0.47
C CYS A 120 4.69 -39.59 -0.98
N GLY A 121 5.08 -39.37 -2.24
CA GLY A 121 4.99 -38.07 -2.89
C GLY A 121 3.56 -37.69 -3.22
N GLY A 122 2.79 -38.58 -3.83
CA GLY A 122 1.41 -38.37 -4.22
C GLY A 122 0.54 -37.91 -3.06
N ILE A 123 0.64 -38.54 -1.89
CA ILE A 123 -0.13 -38.11 -0.71
C ILE A 123 0.24 -36.69 -0.25
N ARG A 124 1.51 -36.27 -0.35
CA ARG A 124 1.99 -34.93 0.03
C ARG A 124 1.60 -33.86 -1.00
N PHE A 125 1.61 -34.20 -2.29
CA PHE A 125 1.19 -33.30 -3.38
C PHE A 125 -0.33 -33.30 -3.62
N SER A 126 -1.07 -34.26 -3.05
CA SER A 126 -2.50 -34.45 -3.27
C SER A 126 -3.33 -33.20 -2.98
N LYS A 127 -3.08 -32.43 -1.90
CA LYS A 127 -3.78 -31.14 -1.69
C LYS A 127 -3.46 -30.14 -2.76
N ARG A 128 -2.18 -30.02 -3.15
CA ARG A 128 -1.78 -28.97 -4.09
C ARG A 128 -2.46 -29.23 -5.42
N LEU A 129 -2.44 -30.48 -5.86
CA LEU A 129 -3.14 -30.92 -7.06
C LEU A 129 -4.66 -30.73 -6.91
N TYR A 130 -5.23 -31.11 -5.76
CA TYR A 130 -6.65 -30.90 -5.47
C TYR A 130 -7.04 -29.42 -5.45
N LEU A 131 -6.25 -28.53 -4.83
CA LEU A 131 -6.50 -27.09 -4.76
C LEU A 131 -6.22 -26.37 -6.09
N GLN A 132 -5.38 -26.92 -6.96
CA GLN A 132 -5.14 -26.39 -8.31
C GLN A 132 -6.18 -26.87 -9.33
N ILE A 133 -6.61 -28.13 -9.25
CA ILE A 133 -7.62 -28.73 -10.16
C ILE A 133 -9.04 -28.37 -9.71
N PHE A 134 -9.27 -28.35 -8.40
CA PHE A 134 -10.50 -27.90 -7.77
C PHE A 134 -10.18 -26.66 -6.94
N PRO A 135 -9.87 -25.52 -7.59
CA PRO A 135 -9.81 -24.26 -6.88
C PRO A 135 -11.12 -24.14 -6.13
N LYS A 136 -11.03 -23.94 -4.82
CA LYS A 136 -12.20 -23.67 -4.00
C LYS A 136 -12.85 -22.45 -4.65
N ARG A 137 -13.92 -22.66 -5.42
CA ARG A 137 -14.91 -21.62 -5.68
C ARG A 137 -15.54 -21.36 -4.33
N GLU A 138 -14.81 -20.67 -3.46
CA GLU A 138 -15.50 -19.70 -2.64
C GLU A 138 -16.27 -18.87 -3.67
N LYS A 139 -17.60 -18.93 -3.58
CA LYS A 139 -18.38 -17.77 -3.96
C LYS A 139 -17.77 -16.64 -3.13
N GLU A 140 -16.73 -16.00 -3.63
CA GLU A 140 -16.48 -14.63 -3.24
C GLU A 140 -17.77 -13.94 -3.64
N GLU A 141 -18.63 -13.69 -2.65
CA GLU A 141 -19.78 -12.82 -2.81
C GLU A 141 -19.22 -11.47 -3.22
N LYS A 142 -19.07 -11.31 -4.54
CA LYS A 142 -18.64 -10.06 -5.13
C LYS A 142 -19.70 -9.03 -4.78
N GLU A 143 -19.24 -7.94 -4.20
CA GLU A 143 -20.06 -6.84 -3.73
C GLU A 143 -20.83 -6.26 -4.90
N ARG A 144 -22.16 -6.29 -4.82
CA ARG A 144 -23.03 -5.74 -5.87
C ARG A 144 -22.91 -4.22 -5.89
N THR A 145 -22.32 -3.66 -6.92
CA THR A 145 -21.90 -2.25 -6.93
C THR A 145 -22.52 -1.49 -8.10
N LEU A 146 -23.04 -0.29 -7.82
CA LEU A 146 -23.41 0.70 -8.83
C LEU A 146 -22.23 1.62 -9.12
N ILE A 147 -22.06 2.01 -10.38
CA ILE A 147 -21.03 2.97 -10.81
C ILE A 147 -21.73 4.27 -11.24
N VAL A 148 -21.49 5.36 -10.53
CA VAL A 148 -22.00 6.70 -10.87
C VAL A 148 -21.02 7.38 -11.82
N GLY A 149 -21.48 7.76 -13.00
CA GLY A 149 -20.71 8.30 -14.11
C GLY A 149 -20.46 7.25 -15.18
N ALA A 150 -21.20 7.31 -16.29
CA ALA A 150 -21.03 6.47 -17.47
C ALA A 150 -20.11 7.16 -18.51
N GLY A 151 -19.07 7.87 -18.04
CA GLY A 151 -18.03 8.48 -18.86
C GLY A 151 -16.76 7.65 -18.90
N ASP A 152 -15.67 8.23 -19.39
CA ASP A 152 -14.39 7.52 -19.57
C ASP A 152 -13.85 6.91 -18.26
N ALA A 153 -13.95 7.63 -17.14
CA ALA A 153 -13.52 7.12 -15.85
C ALA A 153 -14.35 5.91 -15.38
N GLY A 154 -15.66 5.95 -15.61
CA GLY A 154 -16.57 4.84 -15.29
C GLY A 154 -16.33 3.61 -16.16
N GLU A 155 -16.09 3.80 -17.47
CA GLU A 155 -15.71 2.72 -18.39
C GLU A 155 -14.39 2.07 -17.98
N GLN A 156 -13.38 2.87 -17.64
CA GLN A 156 -12.07 2.36 -17.23
C GLN A 156 -12.16 1.55 -15.92
N ILE A 157 -12.93 2.03 -14.94
CA ILE A 157 -13.22 1.27 -13.72
C ILE A 157 -13.91 -0.05 -14.05
N LEU A 158 -14.97 -0.02 -14.88
CA LEU A 158 -15.67 -1.24 -15.26
C LEU A 158 -14.72 -2.23 -15.96
N ARG A 159 -13.91 -1.77 -16.92
CA ARG A 159 -12.92 -2.60 -17.60
C ARG A 159 -11.91 -3.19 -16.63
N SER A 160 -11.44 -2.41 -15.65
CA SER A 160 -10.52 -2.87 -14.61
C SER A 160 -11.17 -3.93 -13.71
N ILE A 161 -12.45 -3.79 -13.35
CA ILE A 161 -13.22 -4.78 -12.59
C ILE A 161 -13.36 -6.08 -13.39
N LEU A 162 -13.74 -6.00 -14.67
CA LEU A 162 -13.96 -7.17 -15.53
C LEU A 162 -12.67 -7.93 -15.85
N THR A 163 -11.56 -7.21 -16.01
CA THR A 163 -10.26 -7.82 -16.34
C THR A 163 -9.59 -8.47 -15.13
N SER A 164 -9.87 -7.97 -13.92
CA SER A 164 -9.28 -8.48 -12.68
C SER A 164 -10.06 -9.67 -12.12
N LYS A 165 -9.43 -10.86 -12.12
CA LYS A 165 -10.01 -12.07 -11.50
C LYS A 165 -10.24 -11.95 -9.99
N ILE A 166 -9.54 -11.02 -9.33
CA ILE A 166 -9.53 -10.81 -7.87
C ILE A 166 -10.37 -9.58 -7.49
N SER A 167 -11.04 -8.92 -8.45
CA SER A 167 -11.86 -7.75 -8.11
C SER A 167 -13.01 -8.14 -7.16
N PRO A 168 -13.17 -7.45 -6.02
CA PRO A 168 -14.24 -7.74 -5.06
C PRO A 168 -15.60 -7.24 -5.54
N TYR A 169 -15.68 -6.55 -6.67
CA TYR A 169 -16.88 -5.88 -7.16
C TYR A 169 -17.61 -6.69 -8.24
N LEU A 170 -18.94 -6.69 -8.16
CA LEU A 170 -19.86 -7.14 -9.21
C LEU A 170 -20.63 -5.91 -9.73
N PRO A 171 -20.30 -5.38 -10.90
CA PRO A 171 -20.94 -4.19 -11.44
C PRO A 171 -22.37 -4.53 -11.87
N VAL A 172 -23.36 -3.90 -11.24
CA VAL A 172 -24.79 -4.17 -11.51
C VAL A 172 -25.38 -3.19 -12.53
N GLY A 173 -24.85 -1.97 -12.59
CA GLY A 173 -25.33 -0.93 -13.48
C GLY A 173 -24.60 0.39 -13.30
N PHE A 174 -24.72 1.24 -14.32
CA PHE A 174 -24.29 2.63 -14.27
C PHE A 174 -25.44 3.56 -13.89
N ILE A 175 -25.07 4.72 -13.35
CA ILE A 175 -25.95 5.86 -13.08
C ILE A 175 -25.33 7.10 -13.73
N ASP A 176 -26.03 7.81 -14.59
CA ASP A 176 -25.51 9.01 -15.26
C ASP A 176 -26.67 9.96 -15.61
N ASP A 177 -26.61 11.22 -15.18
CA ASP A 177 -27.74 12.15 -15.42
C ASP A 177 -27.91 12.55 -16.90
N ASN A 178 -26.93 12.24 -17.76
CA ASN A 178 -27.05 12.47 -19.20
C ASN A 178 -28.10 11.55 -19.84
N LEU A 179 -29.20 12.15 -20.28
CA LEU A 179 -30.32 11.45 -20.93
C LEU A 179 -29.89 10.65 -22.17
N ALA A 180 -28.86 11.08 -22.91
CA ALA A 180 -28.39 10.38 -24.09
C ALA A 180 -27.73 9.03 -23.78
N LYS A 181 -27.30 8.81 -22.52
CA LYS A 181 -26.65 7.56 -22.10
C LYS A 181 -27.60 6.58 -21.42
N GLN A 182 -28.82 7.00 -21.09
CA GLN A 182 -29.79 6.15 -20.41
C GLN A 182 -30.16 4.93 -21.25
N GLY A 183 -30.14 3.74 -20.65
CA GLY A 183 -30.36 2.46 -21.35
C GLY A 183 -29.20 2.00 -22.24
N ALA A 184 -28.09 2.76 -22.33
CA ALA A 184 -26.92 2.32 -23.06
C ALA A 184 -26.21 1.16 -22.33
N LEU A 185 -25.62 0.24 -23.10
CA LEU A 185 -24.81 -0.86 -22.59
C LEU A 185 -23.33 -0.53 -22.78
N ILE A 186 -22.57 -0.54 -21.67
CA ILE A 186 -21.12 -0.36 -21.66
C ILE A 186 -20.52 -1.67 -21.14
N HIS A 187 -19.78 -2.39 -21.98
CA HIS A 187 -19.23 -3.72 -21.67
C HIS A 187 -20.26 -4.70 -21.08
N GLY A 188 -21.51 -4.62 -21.56
CA GLY A 188 -22.62 -5.46 -21.09
C GLY A 188 -23.29 -5.00 -19.79
N VAL A 189 -22.89 -3.86 -19.22
CA VAL A 189 -23.52 -3.24 -18.04
C VAL A 189 -24.34 -2.03 -18.48
N GLU A 190 -25.62 -2.00 -18.08
CA GLU A 190 -26.59 -0.98 -18.50
C GLU A 190 -26.52 0.30 -17.64
N VAL A 191 -26.79 1.46 -18.25
CA VAL A 191 -27.09 2.71 -17.53
C VAL A 191 -28.55 2.71 -17.10
N LEU A 192 -28.78 2.49 -15.80
CA LEU A 192 -30.09 2.16 -15.22
C LEU A 192 -30.96 3.37 -14.86
N GLY A 193 -30.37 4.55 -14.71
CA GLY A 193 -31.09 5.72 -14.22
C GLY A 193 -30.19 6.90 -13.87
N LYS A 194 -30.79 7.88 -13.20
CA LYS A 194 -30.17 9.12 -12.72
C LYS A 194 -29.70 8.99 -11.28
N ILE A 195 -28.96 9.98 -10.79
CA ILE A 195 -28.48 9.98 -9.40
C ILE A 195 -29.64 9.85 -8.39
N ASN A 196 -30.77 10.48 -8.68
CA ASN A 196 -31.97 10.40 -7.85
C ASN A 196 -32.65 9.02 -7.84
N ASP A 197 -32.31 8.12 -8.77
CA ASP A 197 -32.83 6.75 -8.81
C ASP A 197 -32.06 5.79 -7.90
N ILE A 198 -30.91 6.20 -7.36
CA ILE A 198 -30.04 5.35 -6.53
C ILE A 198 -30.82 4.67 -5.38
N PRO A 199 -31.62 5.37 -4.55
CA PRO A 199 -32.33 4.72 -3.44
C PRO A 199 -33.27 3.60 -3.88
N ARG A 200 -33.98 3.79 -5.00
CA ARG A 200 -34.88 2.78 -5.59
C ARG A 200 -34.08 1.58 -6.11
N LEU A 201 -33.05 1.84 -6.90
CA LEU A 201 -32.22 0.81 -7.53
C LEU A 201 -31.45 -0.03 -6.51
N VAL A 202 -31.03 0.58 -5.39
CA VAL A 202 -30.37 -0.14 -4.29
C VAL A 202 -31.27 -1.22 -3.70
N GLN A 203 -32.56 -0.91 -3.51
CA GLN A 203 -33.54 -1.87 -2.99
C GLN A 203 -33.90 -2.94 -4.04
N GLU A 204 -34.26 -2.53 -5.25
CA GLU A 204 -34.72 -3.44 -6.32
C GLU A 204 -33.64 -4.44 -6.74
N LYS A 205 -32.39 -3.98 -6.86
CA LYS A 205 -31.27 -4.78 -7.39
C LYS A 205 -30.31 -5.29 -6.32
N LYS A 206 -30.63 -5.09 -5.02
CA LYS A 206 -29.82 -5.52 -3.86
C LYS A 206 -28.37 -5.04 -3.98
N ILE A 207 -28.18 -3.73 -4.06
CA ILE A 207 -26.85 -3.12 -4.17
C ILE A 207 -26.23 -2.99 -2.78
N GLU A 208 -24.94 -3.28 -2.69
CA GLU A 208 -24.15 -3.28 -1.46
C GLU A 208 -23.14 -2.13 -1.40
N GLY A 209 -22.74 -1.58 -2.57
CA GLY A 209 -21.78 -0.48 -2.66
C GLY A 209 -22.01 0.47 -3.82
N LEU A 210 -21.36 1.63 -3.75
CA LEU A 210 -21.40 2.69 -4.75
C LEU A 210 -19.98 3.13 -5.11
N ILE A 211 -19.68 3.25 -6.40
CA ILE A 211 -18.45 3.87 -6.90
C ILE A 211 -18.81 5.16 -7.62
N VAL A 212 -18.29 6.30 -7.17
CA VAL A 212 -18.46 7.60 -7.83
C VAL A 212 -17.27 7.84 -8.76
N ALA A 213 -17.49 7.62 -10.06
CA ALA A 213 -16.49 7.73 -11.13
C ALA A 213 -16.69 9.04 -11.92
N LEU A 214 -16.70 10.17 -11.22
CA LEU A 214 -16.93 11.51 -11.76
C LEU A 214 -15.75 12.48 -11.44
N PRO A 215 -14.50 12.17 -11.83
CA PRO A 215 -13.30 12.90 -11.39
C PRO A 215 -13.21 14.35 -11.91
N SER A 216 -14.04 14.71 -12.89
CA SER A 216 -14.14 16.04 -13.49
C SER A 216 -15.47 16.74 -13.21
N ALA A 217 -16.38 16.12 -12.47
CA ALA A 217 -17.64 16.75 -12.10
C ALA A 217 -17.45 17.73 -10.93
N GLY A 218 -18.29 18.77 -10.88
CA GLY A 218 -18.31 19.68 -9.73
C GLY A 218 -18.71 18.96 -8.44
N SER A 219 -18.19 19.44 -7.31
CA SER A 219 -18.45 18.86 -5.97
C SER A 219 -19.93 18.73 -5.63
N ARG A 220 -20.78 19.61 -6.17
CA ARG A 220 -22.24 19.53 -6.02
C ARG A 220 -22.78 18.17 -6.47
N ILE A 221 -22.36 17.70 -7.64
CA ILE A 221 -22.83 16.44 -8.24
C ILE A 221 -22.26 15.24 -7.48
N ILE A 222 -20.98 15.30 -7.09
CA ILE A 222 -20.33 14.27 -6.27
C ILE A 222 -21.07 14.13 -4.93
N ARG A 223 -21.32 15.26 -4.26
CA ARG A 223 -22.08 15.30 -3.00
C ARG A 223 -23.49 14.74 -3.17
N GLU A 224 -24.19 15.11 -4.24
CA GLU A 224 -25.51 14.58 -4.55
C GLU A 224 -25.49 13.05 -4.68
N ALA A 225 -24.51 12.49 -5.41
CA ALA A 225 -24.35 11.04 -5.54
C ALA A 225 -24.07 10.33 -4.21
N VAL A 226 -23.16 10.89 -3.40
CA VAL A 226 -22.81 10.33 -2.08
C VAL A 226 -24.00 10.38 -1.13
N GLU A 227 -24.73 11.49 -1.07
CA GLU A 227 -25.90 11.65 -0.20
C GLU A 227 -27.04 10.73 -0.61
N MET A 228 -27.26 10.50 -1.91
CA MET A 228 -28.25 9.52 -2.38
C MET A 228 -27.84 8.09 -2.00
N GLY A 229 -26.55 7.74 -2.10
CA GLY A 229 -26.02 6.46 -1.62
C GLY A 229 -26.21 6.26 -0.11
N ARG A 230 -25.92 7.29 0.70
CA ARG A 230 -26.13 7.27 2.16
C ARG A 230 -27.60 7.16 2.53
N THR A 231 -28.47 7.91 1.85
CA THR A 231 -29.93 7.82 1.99
C THR A 231 -30.42 6.39 1.73
N ALA A 232 -29.81 5.71 0.76
CA ALA A 232 -30.06 4.31 0.44
C ALA A 232 -29.45 3.30 1.44
N LYS A 233 -28.83 3.77 2.54
CA LYS A 233 -28.15 2.99 3.59
C LYS A 233 -26.93 2.20 3.09
N LEU A 234 -26.30 2.62 2.00
CA LEU A 234 -25.04 2.03 1.56
C LEU A 234 -23.92 2.42 2.53
N LYS A 235 -23.20 1.42 3.05
CA LYS A 235 -22.05 1.63 3.95
C LYS A 235 -20.74 1.81 3.21
N LYS A 236 -20.67 1.33 1.97
CA LYS A 236 -19.45 1.31 1.15
C LYS A 236 -19.64 2.23 -0.03
N ILE A 237 -19.06 3.43 0.06
CA ILE A 237 -19.09 4.43 -0.99
C ILE A 237 -17.66 4.82 -1.29
N LYS A 238 -17.21 4.52 -2.49
CA LYS A 238 -15.86 4.86 -2.96
C LYS A 238 -15.92 5.90 -4.04
N ILE A 239 -14.85 6.69 -4.17
CA ILE A 239 -14.73 7.73 -5.18
C ILE A 239 -13.44 7.54 -5.98
N VAL A 240 -13.52 7.88 -7.27
CA VAL A 240 -12.35 8.08 -8.12
C VAL A 240 -11.78 9.48 -7.83
N PRO A 241 -10.51 9.60 -7.42
CA PRO A 241 -9.84 10.88 -7.17
C PRO A 241 -9.91 11.85 -8.34
N SER A 242 -9.69 13.14 -8.07
CA SER A 242 -9.64 14.17 -9.11
C SER A 242 -8.53 13.88 -10.14
N LEU A 243 -8.69 14.37 -11.38
CA LEU A 243 -7.68 14.19 -12.44
C LEU A 243 -6.27 14.69 -12.04
N GLY A 244 -6.16 15.69 -11.15
CA GLY A 244 -4.89 16.19 -10.65
C GLY A 244 -4.16 15.25 -9.69
N GLU A 245 -4.88 14.32 -9.06
CA GLU A 245 -4.33 13.29 -8.16
C GLU A 245 -3.93 12.01 -8.92
N ILE A 246 -4.41 11.84 -10.15
CA ILE A 246 -4.13 10.65 -10.99
C ILE A 246 -2.84 10.89 -11.78
N ILE A 247 -1.74 10.30 -11.32
CA ILE A 247 -0.38 10.50 -11.87
C ILE A 247 -0.26 10.08 -13.34
N ASP A 248 -0.89 8.96 -13.73
CA ASP A 248 -0.70 8.34 -15.05
C ASP A 248 -1.88 8.55 -16.01
N GLY A 249 -2.89 9.33 -15.61
CA GLY A 249 -4.14 9.54 -16.36
C GLY A 249 -5.04 8.31 -16.51
N GLN A 250 -4.61 7.13 -16.06
CA GLN A 250 -5.41 5.89 -16.07
C GLN A 250 -6.10 5.67 -14.74
N VAL A 251 -7.39 5.30 -14.79
CA VAL A 251 -8.19 5.01 -13.60
C VAL A 251 -8.34 3.50 -13.44
N THR A 252 -7.88 2.96 -12.32
CA THR A 252 -8.00 1.54 -11.97
C THR A 252 -8.74 1.35 -10.65
N VAL A 253 -9.18 0.11 -10.38
CA VAL A 253 -9.80 -0.26 -9.09
C VAL A 253 -8.90 0.08 -7.89
N GLY A 254 -7.56 0.06 -8.06
CA GLY A 254 -6.61 0.41 -7.01
C GLY A 254 -6.60 1.90 -6.64
N ASN A 255 -7.12 2.77 -7.50
CA ASN A 255 -7.21 4.21 -7.23
C ASN A 255 -8.47 4.59 -6.43
N LEU A 256 -9.39 3.66 -6.20
CA LEU A 256 -10.61 3.91 -5.45
C LEU A 256 -10.31 4.13 -3.97
N ARG A 257 -10.74 5.28 -3.43
CA ARG A 257 -10.63 5.64 -2.01
C ARG A 257 -12.00 5.89 -1.39
N GLU A 258 -12.05 5.85 -0.06
CA GLU A 258 -13.23 6.28 0.69
C GLU A 258 -13.50 7.77 0.46
N VAL A 259 -14.76 8.18 0.58
CA VAL A 259 -15.17 9.58 0.45
C VAL A 259 -14.55 10.40 1.58
N GLN A 260 -13.81 11.43 1.22
CA GLN A 260 -13.22 12.38 2.17
C GLN A 260 -14.05 13.67 2.21
N VAL A 261 -13.82 14.51 3.22
CA VAL A 261 -14.60 15.74 3.43
C VAL A 261 -14.31 16.74 2.29
N GLU A 262 -13.09 16.73 1.77
CA GLU A 262 -12.58 17.54 0.67
C GLU A 262 -13.40 17.36 -0.61
N ASP A 263 -13.78 16.11 -0.91
CA ASP A 263 -14.57 15.75 -2.10
C ASP A 263 -15.97 16.39 -2.10
N LEU A 264 -16.49 16.65 -0.90
CA LEU A 264 -17.83 17.21 -0.68
C LEU A 264 -17.81 18.73 -0.55
N LEU A 265 -16.70 19.30 -0.07
CA LEU A 265 -16.53 20.73 0.15
C LEU A 265 -16.11 21.47 -1.11
N GLY A 266 -15.40 20.80 -2.03
CA GLY A 266 -15.22 21.24 -3.41
C GLY A 266 -14.66 22.64 -3.58
N ARG A 267 -13.35 22.75 -3.72
CA ARG A 267 -12.77 23.90 -4.41
C ARG A 267 -12.67 23.53 -5.89
N GLU A 268 -13.20 24.34 -6.79
CA GLU A 268 -12.78 24.23 -8.18
C GLU A 268 -11.25 24.42 -8.20
N PRO A 269 -10.47 23.47 -8.72
CA PRO A 269 -9.03 23.63 -8.81
C PRO A 269 -8.77 24.86 -9.67
N VAL A 270 -8.35 25.95 -9.03
CA VAL A 270 -7.90 27.15 -9.74
C VAL A 270 -6.82 26.69 -10.69
N SER A 271 -6.94 27.01 -11.98
CA SER A 271 -5.88 26.76 -12.95
C SER A 271 -4.64 27.52 -12.48
N LEU A 272 -3.72 26.78 -11.84
CA LEU A 272 -2.46 27.33 -11.37
C LEU A 272 -1.59 27.58 -12.60
N ASP A 273 -1.11 28.81 -12.77
CA ASP A 273 -0.09 29.11 -13.78
C ASP A 273 1.24 28.48 -13.35
N GLN A 274 1.40 27.21 -13.69
CA GLN A 274 2.57 26.42 -13.33
C GLN A 274 3.86 27.02 -13.89
N LYS A 275 3.82 27.65 -15.07
CA LYS A 275 4.99 28.26 -15.70
C LYS A 275 5.46 29.49 -14.91
N SER A 276 4.53 30.33 -14.46
CA SER A 276 4.88 31.49 -13.62
C SER A 276 5.48 31.04 -12.28
N ILE A 277 4.92 30.00 -11.65
CA ILE A 277 5.44 29.46 -10.38
C ILE A 277 6.82 28.84 -10.59
N GLU A 278 7.02 28.09 -11.67
CA GLU A 278 8.31 27.49 -12.01
C GLU A 278 9.38 28.57 -12.22
N ASN A 279 9.09 29.60 -13.01
CA ASN A 279 10.00 30.72 -13.24
C ASN A 279 10.36 31.46 -11.94
N PHE A 280 9.45 31.46 -10.96
CA PHE A 280 9.70 32.08 -9.67
C PHE A 280 10.65 31.25 -8.78
N ILE A 281 10.56 29.91 -8.81
CA ILE A 281 11.26 29.02 -7.86
C ILE A 281 12.53 28.39 -8.44
N ARG A 282 12.53 28.06 -9.73
CA ARG A 282 13.57 27.24 -10.36
C ARG A 282 14.96 27.85 -10.18
N GLY A 283 15.89 27.03 -9.70
CA GLY A 283 17.29 27.42 -9.47
C GLY A 283 17.53 28.38 -8.29
N LYS A 284 16.49 28.79 -7.56
CA LYS A 284 16.61 29.68 -6.39
C LYS A 284 16.92 28.90 -5.12
N SER A 285 17.61 29.52 -4.18
CA SER A 285 17.71 29.05 -2.79
C SER A 285 16.44 29.46 -2.03
N VAL A 286 15.67 28.50 -1.51
CA VAL A 286 14.37 28.75 -0.87
C VAL A 286 14.39 28.30 0.58
N LEU A 287 14.07 29.19 1.51
CA LEU A 287 13.89 28.89 2.94
C LEU A 287 12.40 28.85 3.29
N ILE A 288 11.97 27.83 4.02
CA ILE A 288 10.63 27.70 4.57
C ILE A 288 10.75 27.57 6.10
N THR A 289 10.25 28.57 6.83
CA THR A 289 10.13 28.47 8.30
C THR A 289 8.76 27.93 8.66
N GLY A 290 8.65 27.17 9.75
CA GLY A 290 7.40 26.52 10.11
C GLY A 290 7.15 25.28 9.24
N ALA A 291 8.22 24.66 8.73
CA ALA A 291 8.16 23.62 7.73
C ALA A 291 7.59 22.29 8.26
N ALA A 292 7.57 22.09 9.58
CA ALA A 292 6.87 20.96 10.20
C ALA A 292 5.35 21.16 10.27
N GLY A 293 4.88 22.42 10.19
CA GLY A 293 3.45 22.73 10.24
C GLY A 293 2.69 22.31 8.98
N SER A 294 1.36 22.27 9.08
CA SER A 294 0.46 21.85 8.00
C SER A 294 0.66 22.65 6.71
N ILE A 295 0.83 23.98 6.81
CA ILE A 295 1.10 24.86 5.66
C ILE A 295 2.55 24.75 5.19
N GLY A 296 3.52 24.75 6.11
CA GLY A 296 4.93 24.74 5.76
C GLY A 296 5.38 23.44 5.10
N SER A 297 4.84 22.31 5.55
CA SER A 297 5.11 20.99 4.94
C SER A 297 4.55 20.92 3.52
N GLU A 298 3.35 21.45 3.29
CA GLU A 298 2.77 21.51 1.94
C GLU A 298 3.53 22.47 1.02
N LEU A 299 3.94 23.64 1.53
CA LEU A 299 4.84 24.54 0.81
C LEU A 299 6.14 23.84 0.44
N SER A 300 6.71 23.05 1.35
CA SER A 300 7.94 22.29 1.10
C SER A 300 7.76 21.28 -0.03
N ARG A 301 6.64 20.54 -0.05
CA ARG A 301 6.29 19.60 -1.12
C ARG A 301 6.10 20.30 -2.46
N GLN A 302 5.39 21.43 -2.49
CA GLN A 302 5.11 22.15 -3.73
C GLN A 302 6.37 22.81 -4.29
N VAL A 303 7.17 23.47 -3.45
CA VAL A 303 8.43 24.11 -3.84
C VAL A 303 9.41 23.08 -4.42
N ALA A 304 9.52 21.89 -3.81
CA ALA A 304 10.42 20.83 -4.30
C ALA A 304 10.15 20.41 -5.75
N LYS A 305 8.88 20.41 -6.20
CA LYS A 305 8.49 20.05 -7.58
C LYS A 305 9.07 21.00 -8.63
N PHE A 306 9.31 22.26 -8.27
CA PHE A 306 9.77 23.30 -9.20
C PHE A 306 11.31 23.45 -9.26
N LYS A 307 12.05 22.47 -8.75
CA LYS A 307 13.52 22.34 -8.88
C LYS A 307 14.30 23.60 -8.42
N PRO A 308 14.16 24.01 -7.15
CA PRO A 308 15.04 25.02 -6.58
C PRO A 308 16.49 24.51 -6.56
N SER A 309 17.47 25.41 -6.42
CA SER A 309 18.86 24.99 -6.25
C SER A 309 19.10 24.37 -4.87
N HIS A 310 18.47 24.95 -3.84
CA HIS A 310 18.48 24.49 -2.47
C HIS A 310 17.10 24.69 -1.84
N LEU A 311 16.62 23.69 -1.10
CA LEU A 311 15.43 23.80 -0.26
C LEU A 311 15.86 23.69 1.21
N ILE A 312 15.73 24.77 1.95
CA ILE A 312 16.01 24.82 3.39
C ILE A 312 14.67 24.78 4.13
N ILE A 313 14.48 23.75 4.95
CA ILE A 313 13.29 23.58 5.79
C ILE A 313 13.69 23.79 7.25
N LEU A 314 12.96 24.66 7.95
CA LEU A 314 13.27 25.11 9.31
C LEU A 314 12.04 25.04 10.20
N ASP A 315 12.17 24.40 11.35
CA ASP A 315 11.17 24.40 12.42
C ASP A 315 11.83 24.18 13.79
N GLN A 316 11.10 24.46 14.87
CA GLN A 316 11.49 24.06 16.23
C GLN A 316 11.07 22.62 16.52
N ASP A 317 10.04 22.11 15.84
CA ASP A 317 9.58 20.72 15.96
C ASP A 317 10.53 19.76 15.24
N GLU A 318 11.38 19.09 16.02
CA GLU A 318 12.34 18.10 15.56
C GLU A 318 11.68 16.93 14.83
N THR A 319 10.60 16.39 15.40
CA THR A 319 9.92 15.20 14.87
C THR A 319 9.19 15.55 13.58
N GLY A 320 8.54 16.71 13.55
CA GLY A 320 7.91 17.21 12.34
C GLY A 320 8.91 17.45 11.20
N ILE A 321 10.09 18.01 11.50
CA ILE A 321 11.18 18.18 10.52
C ILE A 321 11.71 16.83 10.04
N PHE A 322 11.91 15.86 10.92
CA PHE A 322 12.33 14.51 10.54
C PHE A 322 11.36 13.91 9.52
N ASN A 323 10.06 13.89 9.83
CA ASN A 323 9.02 13.30 8.98
C ASN A 323 8.95 13.92 7.59
N ILE A 324 8.90 15.27 7.50
CA ILE A 324 8.86 15.93 6.19
C ILE A 324 10.17 15.75 5.43
N SER A 325 11.30 15.67 6.13
CA SER A 325 12.59 15.46 5.47
C SER A 325 12.69 14.08 4.83
N GLU A 326 12.29 13.01 5.52
CA GLU A 326 12.25 11.66 4.95
C GLU A 326 11.35 11.62 3.71
N GLU A 327 10.16 12.22 3.80
CA GLU A 327 9.22 12.30 2.68
C GLU A 327 9.84 12.99 1.46
N LEU A 328 10.53 14.11 1.67
CA LEU A 328 11.15 14.88 0.60
C LEU A 328 12.38 14.19 0.02
N PHE A 329 13.20 13.51 0.83
CA PHE A 329 14.36 12.75 0.36
C PHE A 329 13.95 11.55 -0.50
N ASP A 330 12.88 10.86 -0.13
CA ASP A 330 12.34 9.73 -0.90
C ASP A 330 11.80 10.19 -2.26
N LYS A 331 11.00 11.28 -2.28
CA LYS A 331 10.37 11.79 -3.50
C LYS A 331 11.32 12.57 -4.41
N PHE A 332 12.33 13.25 -3.85
CA PHE A 332 13.23 14.16 -4.58
C PHE A 332 14.71 13.90 -4.27
N PRO A 333 15.25 12.69 -4.57
CA PRO A 333 16.59 12.28 -4.14
C PRO A 333 17.74 13.11 -4.73
N LYS A 334 17.49 13.88 -5.80
CA LYS A 334 18.48 14.76 -6.45
C LYS A 334 18.44 16.19 -5.94
N LEU A 335 17.44 16.56 -5.15
CA LEU A 335 17.27 17.92 -4.65
C LEU A 335 18.17 18.15 -3.43
N SER A 336 18.88 19.27 -3.39
CA SER A 336 19.67 19.65 -2.22
C SER A 336 18.75 20.17 -1.12
N ILE A 337 18.38 19.29 -0.18
CA ILE A 337 17.51 19.60 0.96
C ILE A 337 18.35 19.78 2.23
N LYS A 338 18.05 20.82 3.00
CA LYS A 338 18.67 21.08 4.32
C LYS A 338 17.60 21.20 5.39
N SER A 339 17.58 20.22 6.28
CA SER A 339 16.72 20.17 7.46
C SER A 339 17.39 20.88 8.64
N LEU A 340 16.76 21.92 9.17
CA LEU A 340 17.29 22.73 10.27
C LEU A 340 16.30 22.75 11.44
N ILE A 341 16.80 22.50 12.64
CA ILE A 341 16.06 22.69 13.87
C ILE A 341 16.48 24.04 14.46
N ALA A 342 15.54 24.97 14.55
CA ALA A 342 15.76 26.30 15.12
C ALA A 342 14.44 26.97 15.49
N ASP A 343 14.43 27.68 16.61
CA ASP A 343 13.37 28.60 16.98
C ASP A 343 13.59 29.96 16.29
N ILE A 344 12.55 30.50 15.64
CA ILE A 344 12.59 31.81 14.99
C ILE A 344 12.79 32.97 15.98
N ARG A 345 12.58 32.72 17.28
CA ARG A 345 12.83 33.67 18.36
C ARG A 345 14.33 33.84 18.67
N GLU A 346 15.19 32.93 18.17
CA GLU A 346 16.64 33.00 18.38
C GLU A 346 17.35 33.82 17.29
N GLU A 347 17.45 35.13 17.50
CA GLU A 347 18.01 36.09 16.53
C GLU A 347 19.39 35.68 15.99
N LEU A 348 20.32 35.31 16.86
CA LEU A 348 21.68 34.91 16.45
C LEU A 348 21.68 33.67 15.58
N LYS A 349 20.82 32.69 15.89
CA LYS A 349 20.70 31.45 15.13
C LYS A 349 20.12 31.72 13.74
N ILE A 350 19.07 32.53 13.68
CA ILE A 350 18.46 32.93 12.41
C ILE A 350 19.44 33.72 11.54
N ASP A 351 20.17 34.70 12.11
CA ASP A 351 21.19 35.45 11.38
C ASP A 351 22.29 34.53 10.81
N GLN A 352 22.75 33.54 11.58
CA GLN A 352 23.72 32.53 11.09
C GLN A 352 23.16 31.69 9.94
N ILE A 353 21.90 31.28 10.00
CA ILE A 353 21.23 30.50 8.96
C ILE A 353 21.14 31.32 7.67
N PHE A 354 20.68 32.57 7.75
CA PHE A 354 20.61 33.46 6.59
C PHE A 354 21.98 33.72 5.97
N LYS A 355 23.01 33.96 6.81
CA LYS A 355 24.40 34.14 6.34
C LYS A 355 24.96 32.90 5.65
N LYS A 356 24.69 31.70 6.20
CA LYS A 356 25.25 30.44 5.69
C LYS A 356 24.57 29.98 4.40
N TYR A 357 23.25 30.07 4.33
CA TYR A 357 22.47 29.49 3.22
C TYR A 357 22.01 30.50 2.17
N GLN A 358 22.13 31.81 2.45
CA GLN A 358 21.84 32.92 1.54
C GLN A 358 20.53 32.69 0.74
N PRO A 359 19.37 32.54 1.44
CA PRO A 359 18.12 32.29 0.76
C PRO A 359 17.75 33.47 -0.15
N GLN A 360 17.23 33.17 -1.34
CA GLN A 360 16.72 34.18 -2.27
C GLN A 360 15.21 34.40 -2.08
N ILE A 361 14.51 33.36 -1.66
CA ILE A 361 13.07 33.38 -1.38
C ILE A 361 12.84 32.81 0.00
N VAL A 362 12.01 33.48 0.80
CA VAL A 362 11.61 33.01 2.13
C VAL A 362 10.09 32.88 2.17
N PHE A 363 9.60 31.68 2.51
CA PHE A 363 8.21 31.46 2.92
C PHE A 363 8.16 31.39 4.44
N HIS A 364 7.55 32.39 5.07
CA HIS A 364 7.43 32.47 6.51
C HIS A 364 6.07 31.94 6.98
N ALA A 365 6.02 30.65 7.34
CA ALA A 365 4.82 29.95 7.81
C ALA A 365 4.85 29.59 9.31
N ALA A 366 5.93 29.92 10.04
CA ALA A 366 6.02 29.69 11.48
C ALA A 366 5.14 30.67 12.27
N ALA A 367 4.15 30.15 12.99
CA ALA A 367 3.28 30.90 13.89
C ALA A 367 2.47 29.95 14.78
N TYR A 368 2.03 30.43 15.94
CA TYR A 368 0.94 29.81 16.70
C TYR A 368 -0.42 30.26 16.16
N LYS A 369 -1.34 29.30 16.01
CA LYS A 369 -2.62 29.50 15.30
C LYS A 369 -3.88 29.18 16.11
N HIS A 370 -3.78 28.41 17.20
CA HIS A 370 -4.96 27.95 17.94
C HIS A 370 -5.51 29.09 18.81
N VAL A 371 -6.65 29.66 18.42
CA VAL A 371 -7.25 30.82 19.10
C VAL A 371 -7.43 30.58 20.60
N PRO A 372 -8.07 29.49 21.09
CA PRO A 372 -8.29 29.32 22.53
C PRO A 372 -6.98 29.31 23.33
N LEU A 373 -5.97 28.58 22.84
CA LEU A 373 -4.66 28.50 23.49
C LEU A 373 -3.94 29.84 23.53
N MET A 374 -4.09 30.67 22.49
CA MET A 374 -3.43 31.98 22.41
C MET A 374 -4.18 33.08 23.17
N GLU A 375 -5.46 32.89 23.47
CA GLU A 375 -6.17 33.72 24.45
C GLU A 375 -5.68 33.44 25.88
N GLU A 376 -5.41 32.17 26.20
CA GLU A 376 -4.86 31.78 27.50
C GLU A 376 -3.37 32.12 27.66
N ASN A 377 -2.61 32.13 26.55
CA ASN A 377 -1.16 32.37 26.53
C ASN A 377 -0.81 33.52 25.58
N PRO A 378 -1.28 34.76 25.85
CA PRO A 378 -1.13 35.88 24.93
C PRO A 378 0.32 36.35 24.78
N ASP A 379 1.14 36.19 25.82
CA ASP A 379 2.55 36.56 25.79
C ASP A 379 3.35 35.65 24.84
N GLU A 380 3.06 34.34 24.82
CA GLU A 380 3.66 33.40 23.86
C GLU A 380 3.20 33.68 22.43
N ALA A 381 1.94 34.08 22.23
CA ALA A 381 1.44 34.53 20.93
C ALA A 381 2.25 35.74 20.42
N VAL A 382 2.51 36.73 21.28
CA VAL A 382 3.31 37.92 20.93
C VAL A 382 4.77 37.54 20.67
N LYS A 383 5.41 36.76 21.54
CA LYS A 383 6.81 36.32 21.38
C LYS A 383 7.02 35.60 20.05
N ASN A 384 6.15 34.65 19.71
CA ASN A 384 6.32 33.85 18.52
C ASN A 384 5.85 34.59 17.25
N ASN A 385 4.61 35.08 17.23
CA ASN A 385 4.01 35.62 16.00
C ASN A 385 4.44 37.06 15.68
N VAL A 386 4.86 37.85 16.68
CA VAL A 386 5.29 39.24 16.46
C VAL A 386 6.81 39.32 16.44
N PHE A 387 7.47 38.98 17.56
CA PHE A 387 8.93 39.11 17.65
C PHE A 387 9.67 38.08 16.78
N GLY A 388 9.19 36.83 16.71
CA GLY A 388 9.72 35.84 15.77
C GLY A 388 9.61 36.27 14.31
N THR A 389 8.46 36.82 13.90
CA THR A 389 8.28 37.39 12.56
C THR A 389 9.21 38.57 12.30
N LYS A 390 9.38 39.47 13.28
CA LYS A 390 10.33 40.59 13.18
C LYS A 390 11.76 40.10 12.93
N ILE A 391 12.24 39.13 13.71
CA ILE A 391 13.58 38.57 13.58
C ILE A 391 13.80 37.99 12.18
N VAL A 392 12.88 37.18 11.68
CA VAL A 392 12.98 36.59 10.33
C VAL A 392 12.95 37.66 9.25
N ALA A 393 12.08 38.67 9.39
CA ALA A 393 11.95 39.75 8.41
C ALA A 393 13.18 40.65 8.35
N GLU A 394 13.76 41.00 9.50
CA GLU A 394 15.00 41.78 9.60
C GLU A 394 16.20 41.00 9.07
N ALA A 395 16.30 39.70 9.38
CA ALA A 395 17.33 38.82 8.82
C ALA A 395 17.24 38.72 7.29
N ALA A 396 16.02 38.62 6.74
CA ALA A 396 15.78 38.61 5.31
C ALA A 396 16.22 39.92 4.64
N LEU A 397 15.89 41.06 5.24
CA LEU A 397 16.31 42.37 4.74
C LEU A 397 17.83 42.52 4.77
N LYS A 398 18.48 42.13 5.86
CA LYS A 398 19.94 42.21 6.04
C LYS A 398 20.69 41.31 5.06
N ALA A 399 20.15 40.13 4.76
CA ALA A 399 20.73 39.19 3.81
C ALA A 399 20.43 39.54 2.34
N GLY A 400 19.59 40.54 2.06
CA GLY A 400 19.23 40.92 0.70
C GLY A 400 18.36 39.87 -0.02
N VAL A 401 17.48 39.19 0.73
CA VAL A 401 16.49 38.25 0.16
C VAL A 401 15.67 38.98 -0.92
N GLU A 402 15.43 38.34 -2.06
CA GLU A 402 14.66 38.95 -3.15
C GLU A 402 13.20 39.13 -2.73
N LYS A 403 12.60 38.09 -2.14
CA LYS A 403 11.19 38.07 -1.73
C LYS A 403 10.97 37.30 -0.42
N LEU A 404 10.24 37.91 0.51
CA LEU A 404 9.67 37.23 1.68
C LEU A 404 8.15 37.18 1.57
N ILE A 405 7.60 35.97 1.61
CA ILE A 405 6.16 35.69 1.61
C ILE A 405 5.75 35.34 3.04
N PHE A 406 5.02 36.22 3.69
CA PHE A 406 4.41 35.99 5.00
C PHE A 406 3.04 35.33 4.85
N ILE A 407 2.89 34.16 5.47
CA ILE A 407 1.63 33.42 5.51
C ILE A 407 0.75 34.03 6.61
N SER A 408 -0.36 34.65 6.20
CA SER A 408 -1.35 35.27 7.08
C SER A 408 -2.70 34.55 7.01
N THR A 409 -3.71 35.07 7.69
CA THR A 409 -5.03 34.44 7.87
C THR A 409 -6.14 35.47 7.72
N ASP A 410 -7.32 35.03 7.29
CA ASP A 410 -8.57 35.80 7.36
C ASP A 410 -8.81 36.45 8.73
N LYS A 411 -8.40 35.80 9.82
CA LYS A 411 -8.52 36.29 11.21
C LYS A 411 -7.68 37.53 11.51
N SER A 412 -6.79 37.96 10.62
CA SER A 412 -6.05 39.22 10.75
C SER A 412 -6.85 40.44 10.30
N VAL A 413 -7.98 40.24 9.61
CA VAL A 413 -8.87 41.31 9.17
C VAL A 413 -9.79 41.69 10.32
N ASN A 414 -9.66 42.91 10.86
CA ASN A 414 -10.40 43.40 12.03
C ASN A 414 -10.40 42.36 13.18
N PRO A 415 -9.22 42.02 13.71
CA PRO A 415 -9.04 40.88 14.58
C PRO A 415 -9.83 41.03 15.89
N THR A 416 -10.58 40.00 16.26
CA THR A 416 -11.31 39.90 17.53
C THR A 416 -10.64 38.93 18.52
N SER A 417 -9.43 38.46 18.20
CA SER A 417 -8.64 37.54 19.02
C SER A 417 -7.17 37.96 19.06
N ILE A 418 -6.45 37.56 20.12
CA ILE A 418 -5.01 37.79 20.28
C ILE A 418 -4.24 37.14 19.14
N MET A 419 -4.61 35.92 18.73
CA MET A 419 -3.98 35.24 17.60
C MET A 419 -4.14 36.05 16.30
N GLY A 420 -5.36 36.52 16.01
CA GLY A 420 -5.60 37.37 14.84
C GLY A 420 -4.84 38.70 14.91
N ALA A 421 -4.81 39.33 16.08
CA ALA A 421 -4.13 40.60 16.30
C ALA A 421 -2.62 40.48 16.10
N THR A 422 -1.98 39.44 16.65
CA THR A 422 -0.54 39.21 16.46
C THR A 422 -0.18 38.96 15.00
N LYS A 423 -1.00 38.21 14.24
CA LYS A 423 -0.81 38.05 12.79
C LYS A 423 -0.96 39.37 12.03
N ARG A 424 -1.90 40.22 12.43
CA ARG A 424 -2.07 41.57 11.86
C ARG A 424 -0.84 42.45 12.12
N VAL A 425 -0.24 42.38 13.31
CA VAL A 425 1.02 43.08 13.60
C VAL A 425 2.16 42.53 12.74
N GLY A 426 2.23 41.21 12.51
CA GLY A 426 3.20 40.61 11.58
C GLY A 426 3.10 41.16 10.15
N GLU A 427 1.87 41.39 9.65
CA GLU A 427 1.67 42.07 8.36
C GLU A 427 2.18 43.52 8.38
N MET A 428 1.93 44.27 9.47
CA MET A 428 2.41 45.65 9.61
C MET A 428 3.94 45.71 9.64
N ILE A 429 4.61 44.77 10.30
CA ILE A 429 6.07 44.64 10.30
C ILE A 429 6.58 44.44 8.87
N CYS A 430 6.00 43.48 8.14
CA CYS A 430 6.36 43.22 6.74
C CYS A 430 6.14 44.46 5.87
N GLN A 431 5.02 45.16 6.06
CA GLN A 431 4.68 46.37 5.31
C GLN A 431 5.69 47.50 5.57
N ALA A 432 6.05 47.74 6.84
CA ALA A 432 7.02 48.78 7.21
C ALA A 432 8.42 48.51 6.63
N LEU A 433 8.86 47.24 6.62
CA LEU A 433 10.18 46.88 6.08
C LEU A 433 10.24 46.93 4.54
N ASN A 434 9.09 46.85 3.87
CA ASN A 434 8.98 46.90 2.41
C ASN A 434 9.34 48.27 1.82
N GLU A 435 9.35 49.34 2.62
CA GLU A 435 9.67 50.70 2.17
C GLU A 435 11.14 50.86 1.69
N THR A 436 12.03 49.96 2.12
CA THR A 436 13.46 50.00 1.79
C THR A 436 13.80 49.54 0.37
N ASN A 437 12.85 48.96 -0.38
CA ASN A 437 12.97 48.41 -1.74
C ASN A 437 14.09 47.37 -1.97
N LYS A 438 14.83 46.94 -0.94
CA LYS A 438 15.87 45.91 -1.05
C LYS A 438 15.30 44.49 -1.09
N THR A 439 14.29 44.23 -0.27
CA THR A 439 13.57 42.96 -0.19
C THR A 439 12.09 43.22 -0.38
N LYS A 440 11.42 42.44 -1.24
CA LYS A 440 9.97 42.57 -1.41
C LYS A 440 9.23 41.71 -0.39
N PHE A 441 8.51 42.36 0.51
CA PHE A 441 7.66 41.70 1.49
C PHE A 441 6.23 41.59 0.96
N MET A 442 5.66 40.39 1.00
CA MET A 442 4.30 40.09 0.57
C MET A 442 3.58 39.34 1.68
N SER A 443 2.35 39.74 2.00
CA SER A 443 1.50 38.99 2.93
C SER A 443 0.35 38.34 2.17
N VAL A 444 0.14 37.04 2.37
CA VAL A 444 -0.93 36.28 1.73
C VAL A 444 -1.94 35.86 2.80
N ARG A 445 -3.17 36.34 2.69
CA ARG A 445 -4.28 35.95 3.57
C ARG A 445 -5.10 34.85 2.89
N PHE A 446 -5.43 33.82 3.63
CA PHE A 446 -6.39 32.80 3.23
C PHE A 446 -7.22 32.35 4.44
N GLY A 447 -8.34 31.70 4.16
CA GLY A 447 -9.23 31.16 5.19
C GLY A 447 -8.71 29.87 5.81
N ASN A 448 -9.59 29.12 6.44
CA ASN A 448 -9.24 27.82 6.99
C ASN A 448 -8.72 26.87 5.89
N VAL A 449 -7.70 26.09 6.25
CA VAL A 449 -7.20 24.98 5.46
C VAL A 449 -7.71 23.71 6.12
N LEU A 450 -8.23 22.78 5.30
CA LEU A 450 -8.79 21.51 5.79
C LEU A 450 -7.69 20.69 6.47
N ASP A 451 -8.03 20.08 7.62
CA ASP A 451 -7.11 19.33 8.47
C ASP A 451 -5.82 20.07 8.88
N SER A 452 -5.89 21.41 8.94
CA SER A 452 -4.77 22.27 9.35
C SER A 452 -4.54 22.22 10.83
#